data_AF-A0A9E4Q2T7-F1
#
_entry.id   AF-A0A9E4Q2T7-F1
#
_cell.length_a   1.000
_cell.length_b   1.000
_cell.length_c   1.000
_cell.angle_alpha   90.00
_cell.angle_beta   90.00
_cell.angle_gamma   90.00
#
_symmetry.space_group_name_H-M   'P 1'
#
loop_
_entity.id
_entity.type
_entity.pdbx_description
1 polymer ?
#
loop_
_entity_poly.entity_id
_entity_poly.type
_entity_poly.pdbx_seq_one_letter_code
_entity_poly.pdbx_strand_id
1 'polypeptide(L)'
;MVWLITYGALLIDLLFIFYLANRRTRVFGFIFVLAFHFINSRLFDIGIFPWLMIAATLIFFPPGWPRRMLWDIRRAHPVRVPALGLGFVLGAFIGGTLPADFSWVHIIIGGLGTAVAAYHLEEPFRRL
;
A
#
# COMPACT_ATOMS: atom_id res chain seq x y z
N MET A 1 -5.64 23.82 11.45
CA MET A 1 -5.48 22.35 11.31
C MET A 1 -6.48 21.76 10.31
N VAL A 2 -7.78 22.01 10.44
CA VAL A 2 -8.83 21.47 9.53
C VAL A 2 -8.53 21.73 8.06
N TRP A 3 -8.28 22.98 7.67
CA TRP A 3 -7.98 23.34 6.27
C TRP A 3 -6.79 22.59 5.67
N LEU A 4 -5.73 22.38 6.46
CA LEU A 4 -4.54 21.65 5.99
C LEU A 4 -4.88 20.19 5.68
N ILE A 5 -5.66 19.54 6.55
CA ILE A 5 -6.07 18.14 6.37
C ILE A 5 -7.02 18.02 5.17
N THR A 6 -8.01 18.90 5.07
CA THR A 6 -9.00 18.86 3.97
C THR A 6 -8.35 19.12 2.61
N TYR A 7 -7.60 20.21 2.45
CA TYR A 7 -6.97 20.53 1.17
C TYR A 7 -5.79 19.60 0.86
N GLY A 8 -5.10 19.09 1.89
CA GLY A 8 -4.07 18.07 1.72
C GLY A 8 -4.62 16.74 1.21
N ALA A 9 -5.73 16.26 1.79
CA ALA A 9 -6.43 15.07 1.33
C ALA A 9 -6.91 15.22 -0.13
N LEU A 10 -7.55 16.35 -0.45
CA LEU A 10 -7.98 16.67 -1.82
C LEU A 10 -6.81 16.66 -2.80
N LEU A 11 -5.68 17.26 -2.42
CA LEU A 11 -4.49 17.28 -3.27
C LEU A 11 -3.94 15.88 -3.52
N ILE A 12 -3.92 15.02 -2.49
CA ILE A 12 -3.52 13.61 -2.64
C ILE A 12 -4.46 12.91 -3.63
N ASP A 13 -5.77 13.05 -3.48
CA ASP A 13 -6.77 12.41 -4.35
C ASP A 13 -6.70 12.91 -5.80
N LEU A 14 -6.33 14.17 -6.04
CA LEU A 14 -6.16 14.70 -7.40
C LEU A 14 -4.82 14.28 -8.02
N LEU A 15 -3.78 14.12 -7.20
CA LEU A 15 -2.43 13.86 -7.71
C LEU A 15 -2.08 12.36 -7.79
N PHE A 16 -2.73 11.49 -7.02
CA PHE A 16 -2.29 10.09 -6.86
C PHE A 16 -2.16 9.35 -8.20
N ILE A 17 -3.06 9.62 -9.16
CA ILE A 17 -3.04 8.96 -10.47
C ILE A 17 -1.76 9.28 -11.26
N PHE A 18 -1.26 10.51 -11.20
CA PHE A 18 -0.02 10.89 -11.88
C PHE A 18 1.19 10.19 -11.25
N TYR A 19 1.20 10.05 -9.93
CA TYR A 19 2.25 9.30 -9.23
C TYR A 19 2.20 7.82 -9.56
N LEU A 20 1.02 7.20 -9.59
CA LEU A 20 0.85 5.77 -9.86
C LEU A 20 1.08 5.38 -11.33
N ALA A 21 0.72 6.26 -12.26
CA ALA A 21 0.90 6.04 -13.70
C ALA A 21 2.38 5.96 -14.09
N ASN A 22 3.24 6.77 -13.45
CA ASN A 22 4.66 6.77 -13.73
C ASN A 22 5.40 5.69 -12.92
N ARG A 23 6.08 4.78 -13.63
CA ARG A 23 6.80 3.62 -13.05
C ARG A 23 7.82 4.02 -11.97
N ARG A 24 8.47 5.18 -12.08
CA ARG A 24 9.47 5.63 -11.10
C ARG A 24 8.86 6.19 -9.82
N THR A 25 7.66 6.75 -9.90
CA THR A 25 6.99 7.39 -8.77
C THR A 25 5.90 6.51 -8.16
N ARG A 26 5.53 5.42 -8.82
CA ARG A 26 4.42 4.56 -8.44
C ARG A 26 4.48 4.08 -7.01
N VAL A 27 5.62 3.55 -6.57
CA VAL A 27 5.74 3.03 -5.21
C VAL A 27 5.57 4.14 -4.17
N PHE A 28 6.09 5.34 -4.43
CA PHE A 28 5.90 6.48 -3.53
C PHE A 28 4.43 6.92 -3.50
N GLY A 29 3.77 7.01 -4.66
CA GLY A 29 2.34 7.27 -4.74
C GLY A 29 1.51 6.23 -3.98
N PHE A 30 1.86 4.96 -4.10
CA PHE A 30 1.19 3.88 -3.40
C PHE A 30 1.42 3.92 -1.88
N ILE A 31 2.60 4.33 -1.40
CA ILE A 31 2.85 4.57 0.03
C ILE A 31 1.96 5.70 0.56
N PHE A 32 1.78 6.79 -0.20
CA PHE A 32 0.84 7.85 0.17
C PHE A 32 -0.60 7.34 0.22
N VAL A 33 -1.02 6.52 -0.74
CA VAL A 33 -2.35 5.86 -0.75
C VAL A 33 -2.54 5.00 0.50
N LEU A 34 -1.55 4.18 0.87
CA LEU A 34 -1.60 3.37 2.09
C LEU A 34 -1.76 4.25 3.35
N ALA A 35 -0.92 5.27 3.49
CA ALA A 35 -0.96 6.18 4.64
C ALA A 35 -2.32 6.90 4.73
N PHE A 36 -2.81 7.42 3.60
CA PHE A 36 -4.10 8.09 3.51
C PHE A 36 -5.27 7.19 3.93
N HIS A 37 -5.33 5.97 3.40
CA HIS A 37 -6.43 5.05 3.73
C HIS A 37 -6.34 4.48 5.14
N PHE A 38 -5.14 4.24 5.67
CA PHE A 38 -4.99 3.88 7.08
C PHE A 38 -5.47 5.00 8.01
N ILE A 39 -5.07 6.25 7.75
CA ILE A 39 -5.57 7.41 8.51
C ILE A 39 -7.09 7.51 8.39
N ASN A 40 -7.64 7.39 7.18
CA ASN A 40 -9.09 7.45 6.96
C ASN A 40 -9.85 6.33 7.66
N SER A 41 -9.30 5.11 7.77
CA SER A 41 -9.93 4.02 8.53
C SER A 41 -10.03 4.28 10.03
N ARG A 42 -9.22 5.20 10.59
CA ARG A 42 -9.31 5.61 11.99
C ARG A 42 -10.20 6.83 12.18
N LEU A 43 -10.14 7.78 11.24
CA LEU A 43 -10.84 9.06 11.32
C LEU A 43 -12.31 8.97 10.93
N PHE A 44 -12.65 8.08 9.99
CA PHE A 44 -13.98 7.99 9.41
C PHE A 44 -14.50 6.56 9.47
N ASP A 45 -15.79 6.41 9.78
CA ASP A 45 -16.49 5.13 9.75
C ASP A 45 -17.14 4.90 8.38
N ILE A 46 -16.31 4.58 7.37
CA ILE A 46 -16.72 4.37 5.97
C ILE A 46 -16.66 2.87 5.60
N GLY A 47 -16.66 1.99 6.61
CA GLY A 47 -16.61 0.55 6.45
C GLY A 47 -15.43 0.05 5.60
N ILE A 48 -15.73 -0.82 4.63
CA ILE A 48 -14.70 -1.51 3.84
C ILE A 48 -13.93 -0.62 2.86
N PHE A 49 -14.36 0.63 2.65
CA PHE A 49 -13.87 1.50 1.58
C PHE A 49 -12.33 1.69 1.58
N PRO A 50 -11.66 2.05 2.70
CA PRO A 50 -10.21 2.25 2.69
C PRO A 50 -9.44 1.00 2.26
N TRP A 51 -9.89 -0.17 2.70
CA TRP A 51 -9.29 -1.46 2.39
C TRP A 51 -9.54 -1.86 0.95
N LEU A 52 -10.76 -1.67 0.46
CA LEU A 52 -11.10 -1.89 -0.94
C LEU A 52 -10.23 -1.04 -1.86
N MET A 53 -10.00 0.22 -1.51
CA MET A 53 -9.16 1.12 -2.30
C MET A 53 -7.69 0.72 -2.31
N ILE A 54 -7.14 0.27 -1.17
CA ILE A 54 -5.78 -0.29 -1.11
C ILE A 54 -5.66 -1.47 -2.08
N ALA A 55 -6.61 -2.41 -2.04
CA ALA A 55 -6.62 -3.58 -2.91
C ALA A 55 -6.80 -3.22 -4.39
N ALA A 56 -7.73 -2.30 -4.70
CA ALA A 56 -8.01 -1.86 -6.07
C ALA A 56 -6.80 -1.15 -6.69
N THR A 57 -6.07 -0.36 -5.90
CA THR A 57 -4.89 0.39 -6.37
C THR A 57 -3.75 -0.53 -6.81
N LEU A 58 -3.76 -1.81 -6.41
CA LEU A 58 -2.79 -2.80 -6.90
C LEU A 58 -2.84 -2.99 -8.43
N ILE A 59 -3.93 -2.58 -9.09
CA ILE A 59 -4.07 -2.60 -10.56
C ILE A 59 -3.04 -1.73 -11.28
N PHE A 60 -2.49 -0.71 -10.61
CA PHE A 60 -1.47 0.17 -11.20
C PHE A 60 -0.10 -0.48 -11.30
N PHE A 61 0.13 -1.60 -10.61
CA PHE A 61 1.38 -2.35 -10.70
C PHE A 61 1.41 -3.25 -11.96
N PRO A 62 2.59 -3.64 -12.48
CA PRO A 62 2.69 -4.38 -13.73
C PRO A 62 2.01 -5.76 -13.61
N PRO A 63 1.19 -6.23 -14.56
CA PRO A 63 0.34 -7.41 -14.40
C PRO A 63 1.10 -8.72 -14.03
N GLY A 64 2.39 -8.80 -14.36
CA GLY A 64 3.25 -9.92 -13.96
C GLY A 64 3.81 -9.86 -12.53
N TRP A 65 3.54 -8.80 -11.76
CA TRP A 65 4.06 -8.59 -10.41
C TRP A 65 3.72 -9.75 -9.45
N PRO A 66 2.49 -10.31 -9.42
CA PRO A 66 2.17 -11.36 -8.44
C PRO A 66 2.96 -12.65 -8.71
N ARG A 67 3.14 -12.99 -10.00
CA ARG A 67 3.91 -14.17 -10.42
C ARG A 67 5.39 -14.03 -10.05
N ARG A 68 5.97 -12.85 -10.26
CA ARG A 68 7.36 -12.56 -9.88
C ARG A 68 7.55 -12.61 -8.37
N MET A 69 6.62 -12.02 -7.62
CA MET A 69 6.64 -12.05 -6.15
C MET A 69 6.60 -13.50 -5.63
N LEU A 70 5.69 -14.33 -6.15
CA LEU A 70 5.60 -15.73 -5.77
C LEU A 70 6.87 -16.52 -6.11
N TRP A 71 7.50 -16.22 -7.23
CA TRP A 71 8.77 -16.83 -7.63
C TRP A 71 9.91 -16.50 -6.68
N ASP A 72 10.03 -15.23 -6.28
CA ASP A 72 11.05 -14.78 -5.33
C ASP A 72 10.83 -15.39 -3.94
N ILE A 73 9.58 -15.55 -3.51
CA ILE A 73 9.22 -16.27 -2.27
C ILE A 73 9.67 -17.73 -2.35
N ARG A 74 9.33 -18.44 -3.44
CA ARG A 74 9.71 -19.86 -3.64
C ARG A 74 11.22 -20.06 -3.67
N ARG A 75 11.97 -19.07 -4.15
CA ARG A 75 13.45 -19.09 -4.19
C ARG A 75 14.09 -18.55 -2.92
N ALA A 76 13.31 -18.16 -1.91
CA ALA A 76 13.79 -17.53 -0.69
C ALA A 76 14.75 -16.37 -0.96
N HIS A 77 14.39 -15.46 -1.90
CA HIS A 77 15.26 -14.36 -2.31
C HIS A 77 15.72 -13.56 -1.07
N PRO A 78 17.05 -13.41 -0.84
CA PRO A 78 17.60 -13.03 0.46
C PRO A 78 17.23 -11.61 0.92
N VAL A 79 16.93 -10.71 -0.02
CA VAL A 79 16.50 -9.33 0.28
C VAL A 79 14.98 -9.16 0.19
N ARG A 80 14.36 -9.59 -0.92
CA ARG A 80 12.93 -9.38 -1.19
C ARG A 80 12.01 -10.14 -0.24
N VAL A 81 12.36 -11.34 0.19
CA VAL A 81 11.50 -12.14 1.09
C VAL A 81 11.44 -11.55 2.49
N PRO A 82 12.57 -11.17 3.13
CA PRO A 82 12.52 -10.41 4.37
C PRO A 82 11.78 -9.08 4.25
N ALA A 83 11.97 -8.33 3.15
CA ALA A 83 11.25 -7.08 2.92
C ALA A 83 9.72 -7.28 2.81
N LEU A 84 9.29 -8.32 2.10
CA LEU A 84 7.88 -8.74 2.03
C LEU A 84 7.34 -9.11 3.41
N GLY A 85 8.08 -9.92 4.18
CA GLY A 85 7.68 -10.36 5.51
C GLY A 85 7.56 -9.19 6.48
N LEU A 86 8.55 -8.29 6.51
CA LEU A 86 8.54 -7.09 7.33
C LEU A 86 7.38 -6.17 6.93
N GLY A 87 7.23 -5.91 5.63
CA GLY A 87 6.12 -5.13 5.10
C GLY A 87 4.78 -5.72 5.53
N PHE A 88 4.59 -7.03 5.36
CA PHE A 88 3.37 -7.73 5.75
C PHE A 88 3.07 -7.58 7.24
N VAL A 89 4.06 -7.86 8.11
CA VAL A 89 3.88 -7.76 9.57
C VAL A 89 3.51 -6.34 9.97
N LEU A 90 4.18 -5.34 9.43
CA LEU A 90 3.89 -3.94 9.74
C LEU A 90 2.47 -3.54 9.30
N GLY A 91 2.07 -3.88 8.07
CA GLY A 91 0.72 -3.56 7.60
C GLY A 91 -0.38 -4.37 8.26
N ALA A 92 -0.11 -5.62 8.63
CA ALA A 92 -1.02 -6.46 9.39
C ALA A 92 -1.23 -5.90 10.80
N PHE A 93 -0.16 -5.45 11.45
CA PHE A 93 -0.23 -4.80 12.75
C PHE A 93 -1.02 -3.49 12.67
N ILE A 94 -0.70 -2.62 11.70
CA ILE A 94 -1.44 -1.36 11.49
C ILE A 94 -2.91 -1.66 11.17
N GLY A 95 -3.18 -2.59 10.26
CA GLY A 95 -4.54 -3.00 9.90
C GLY A 95 -5.33 -3.65 11.04
N GLY A 96 -4.67 -4.27 12.02
CA GLY A 96 -5.33 -4.84 13.19
C GLY A 96 -5.56 -3.86 14.34
N THR A 97 -4.80 -2.76 14.41
CA THR A 97 -4.77 -1.87 15.58
C THR A 97 -5.24 -0.45 15.32
N LEU A 98 -5.11 0.03 14.09
CA LEU A 98 -5.47 1.38 13.69
C LEU A 98 -6.97 1.56 13.40
N PRO A 99 -7.69 0.61 12.79
CA PRO A 99 -9.10 0.81 12.48
C PRO A 99 -9.95 0.80 13.76
N ALA A 100 -11.09 1.49 13.74
CA ALA A 100 -11.98 1.53 14.90
C ALA A 100 -12.58 0.15 15.22
N ASP A 101 -12.76 -0.68 14.20
CA ASP A 101 -13.31 -2.03 14.26
C ASP A 101 -12.30 -3.08 13.80
N PHE A 102 -12.31 -4.22 14.49
CA PHE A 102 -11.46 -5.35 14.14
C PHE A 102 -12.09 -6.18 13.02
N SER A 103 -11.31 -6.42 11.97
CA SER A 103 -11.67 -7.36 10.90
C SER A 103 -10.44 -8.04 10.33
N TRP A 104 -10.58 -9.33 10.01
CA TRP A 104 -9.55 -10.09 9.30
C TRP A 104 -9.19 -9.46 7.95
N VAL A 105 -10.17 -8.80 7.30
CA VAL A 105 -9.94 -8.08 6.04
C VAL A 105 -8.93 -6.96 6.24
N HIS A 106 -9.01 -6.22 7.34
CA HIS A 106 -8.12 -5.09 7.62
C HIS A 106 -6.66 -5.57 7.77
N ILE A 107 -6.46 -6.66 8.50
CA ILE A 107 -5.15 -7.27 8.70
C ILE A 107 -4.58 -7.80 7.37
N ILE A 108 -5.38 -8.58 6.63
CA ILE A 108 -4.92 -9.22 5.40
C ILE A 108 -4.60 -8.19 4.32
N ILE A 109 -5.50 -7.22 4.11
CA ILE A 109 -5.31 -6.19 3.08
C ILE A 109 -4.26 -5.18 3.50
N GLY A 110 -4.23 -4.78 4.77
CA GLY A 110 -3.19 -3.92 5.31
C GLY A 110 -1.81 -4.55 5.12
N GLY A 111 -1.65 -5.81 5.51
CA GLY A 111 -0.41 -6.57 5.34
C GLY A 111 -0.04 -6.80 3.87
N LEU A 112 -0.99 -7.18 3.02
CA LEU A 112 -0.73 -7.35 1.59
C LEU A 112 -0.30 -6.03 0.93
N GLY A 113 -1.01 -4.94 1.21
CA GLY A 113 -0.72 -3.62 0.66
C GLY A 113 0.69 -3.15 1.02
N THR A 114 1.06 -3.18 2.29
CA THR A 114 2.41 -2.80 2.72
C THR A 114 3.50 -3.75 2.24
N ALA A 115 3.22 -5.07 2.16
CA ALA A 115 4.15 -6.02 1.58
C ALA A 115 4.43 -5.73 0.10
N VAL A 116 3.37 -5.42 -0.68
CA VAL A 116 3.51 -5.04 -2.08
C VAL A 116 4.29 -3.73 -2.21
N ALA A 117 4.05 -2.74 -1.35
CA ALA A 117 4.85 -1.52 -1.32
C ALA A 117 6.33 -1.84 -1.07
N ALA A 118 6.63 -2.65 -0.04
CA ALA A 118 7.98 -3.05 0.32
C ALA A 118 8.70 -3.79 -0.83
N TYR A 119 8.01 -4.69 -1.53
CA TYR A 119 8.57 -5.42 -2.66
C TYR A 119 8.93 -4.53 -3.86
N HIS A 120 8.20 -3.44 -4.06
CA HIS A 120 8.40 -2.51 -5.17
C HIS A 120 9.26 -1.28 -4.80
N LEU A 121 9.77 -1.17 -3.57
CA LEU A 121 10.61 -0.05 -3.12
C LEU A 121 11.88 0.14 -3.96
N GLU A 122 12.42 -0.95 -4.51
CA GLU A 122 13.61 -0.91 -5.35
C GLU A 122 13.34 -0.50 -6.81
N GLU A 123 12.08 -0.54 -7.27
CA GLU A 123 11.75 -0.27 -8.68
C GLU A 123 12.26 1.08 -9.21
N PRO A 124 12.17 2.19 -8.46
CA PRO A 124 12.65 3.49 -8.93
C PRO A 124 14.16 3.53 -9.23
N PHE A 125 14.93 2.64 -8.60
CA PHE A 125 16.39 2.62 -8.66
C PHE A 125 16.95 1.60 -9.66
N ARG A 126 16.10 0.76 -10.25
CA ARG A 126 16.53 -0.17 -11.29
C ARG A 126 16.87 0.63 -12.55
N ARG A 127 18.17 0.67 -12.90
CA ARG A 127 18.65 1.24 -14.17
C ARG A 127 18.05 0.44 -15.32
N LEU A 128 17.57 1.15 -16.35
CA LEU A 128 17.04 0.58 -17.60
C LEU A 128 18.13 -0.21 -18.34
#